data_AF-A0A2G2HFM4-F1
#
_entry.id   AF-A0A2G2HFM4-F1
#
_cell.length_a   1.000
_cell.length_b   1.000
_cell.length_c   1.000
_cell.angle_alpha   90.00
_cell.angle_beta   90.00
_cell.angle_gamma   90.00
#
_symmetry.space_group_name_H-M   'P 1'
#
loop_
_entity.id
_entity.type
_entity.pdbx_description
1 polymer ?
#
loop_
_entity_poly.entity_id
_entity_poly.type
_entity_poly.pdbx_seq_one_letter_code
_entity_poly.pdbx_strand_id
1 'polypeptide(L)'
;MKKLLYITLILFYTISFSQQDSIRPFGKVGLNKTKERKEFVTEFVKKLNSFNENEKIPSFFYEHDFDDKNKKYWVSRHSAISLRKLIIEKIDNVTLLKAVLKSKSRRIKKKKRKKRERGYFVVFNSPFQEYSNYDLVKFRLEEIWNDGSMGKNAPNYPKEGN
;
A
#
# COMPACT_ATOMS: atom_id res chain seq x y z
N MET A 1 49.14 34.95 -25.35
CA MET A 1 47.99 34.57 -24.48
C MET A 1 46.78 34.02 -25.27
N LYS A 2 47.00 33.17 -26.30
CA LYS A 2 45.90 32.54 -27.08
C LYS A 2 45.82 31.01 -26.91
N LYS A 3 46.84 30.38 -26.31
CA LYS A 3 46.90 28.92 -26.09
C LYS A 3 46.21 28.45 -24.81
N LEU A 4 45.93 29.35 -23.86
CA LEU A 4 45.23 29.03 -22.60
C LEU A 4 43.70 28.96 -22.74
N LEU A 5 43.13 29.58 -23.79
CA LEU A 5 41.69 29.59 -24.06
C LEU A 5 41.18 28.27 -24.69
N TYR A 6 42.07 27.47 -25.29
CA TYR A 6 41.70 26.20 -25.92
C TYR A 6 41.55 25.05 -24.92
N ILE A 7 42.29 25.09 -23.80
CA ILE A 7 42.28 24.02 -22.79
C ILE A 7 40.98 24.06 -21.97
N THR A 8 40.42 25.25 -21.74
CA THR A 8 39.13 25.41 -21.04
C THR A 8 37.93 24.96 -21.87
N LEU A 9 38.03 24.98 -23.21
CA LEU A 9 36.94 24.62 -24.10
C LEU A 9 36.80 23.10 -24.28
N ILE A 10 37.89 22.35 -24.14
CA ILE A 10 37.89 20.88 -24.20
C ILE A 10 37.33 20.28 -22.89
N LEU A 11 37.62 20.90 -21.74
CA LEU A 11 37.10 20.46 -20.43
C LEU A 11 35.58 20.65 -20.29
N PHE A 12 34.96 21.61 -20.98
CA PHE A 12 33.50 21.76 -21.01
C PHE A 12 32.80 20.72 -21.90
N TYR A 13 33.45 20.22 -22.94
CA TYR A 13 32.86 19.20 -23.81
C TYR A 13 32.78 17.82 -23.15
N THR A 14 33.73 17.48 -22.28
CA THR A 14 33.70 16.19 -21.56
C THR A 14 32.69 16.13 -20.42
N ILE A 15 32.28 17.27 -19.86
CA ILE A 15 31.24 17.31 -18.81
C ILE A 15 29.85 17.13 -19.44
N SER A 16 29.64 17.62 -20.66
CA SER A 16 28.37 17.48 -21.38
C SER A 16 28.08 16.06 -21.89
N PHE A 17 29.04 15.13 -21.82
CA PHE A 17 28.85 13.73 -22.24
C PHE A 17 28.50 12.77 -21.09
N SER A 18 28.31 13.29 -19.85
CA SER A 18 28.05 12.46 -18.67
C SER A 18 26.59 12.43 -18.21
N GLN A 19 25.63 12.73 -19.07
CA GLN A 19 24.21 12.42 -18.85
C GLN A 19 23.60 11.83 -20.12
N GLN A 20 24.11 10.68 -20.54
CA GLN A 20 23.21 9.74 -21.20
C GLN A 20 22.33 9.14 -20.11
N ASP A 21 21.38 9.96 -19.66
CA ASP A 21 20.23 9.49 -18.91
C ASP A 21 19.66 8.35 -19.75
N SER A 22 19.87 7.12 -19.26
CA SER A 22 19.02 6.02 -19.65
C SER A 22 17.61 6.43 -19.22
N ILE A 23 16.87 7.06 -20.14
CA ILE A 23 15.43 7.25 -20.02
C ILE A 23 14.86 5.84 -20.06
N ARG A 24 14.91 5.15 -18.92
CA ARG A 24 14.07 3.97 -18.72
C ARG A 24 12.66 4.50 -18.88
N PRO A 25 11.84 3.97 -19.78
CA PRO A 25 10.50 4.46 -19.97
C PRO A 25 9.76 4.28 -18.65
N PHE A 26 9.59 5.38 -17.91
CA PHE A 26 8.89 5.44 -16.63
C PHE A 26 7.48 4.82 -16.73
N GLY A 27 6.90 4.77 -17.94
CA GLY A 27 5.62 4.13 -18.23
C GLY A 27 5.60 2.60 -18.07
N LYS A 28 6.60 1.84 -18.55
CA LYS A 28 6.51 0.36 -18.56
C LYS A 28 6.67 -0.26 -17.18
N VAL A 29 7.55 0.31 -16.34
CA VAL A 29 7.82 -0.22 -14.98
C VAL A 29 6.64 0.04 -14.03
N GLY A 30 6.00 1.20 -14.13
CA GLY A 30 4.82 1.55 -13.30
C GLY A 30 3.57 0.74 -13.68
N LEU A 31 3.36 0.50 -14.98
CA LEU A 31 2.25 -0.32 -15.48
C LEU A 31 2.37 -1.79 -15.03
N ASN A 32 3.58 -2.36 -15.13
CA ASN A 32 3.82 -3.74 -14.69
C ASN A 32 3.57 -3.91 -13.18
N LYS A 33 4.06 -2.99 -12.34
CA LYS A 33 3.78 -3.03 -10.89
C LYS A 33 2.30 -2.88 -10.55
N THR A 34 1.58 -2.07 -11.32
CA THR A 34 0.13 -1.91 -11.14
C THR A 34 -0.60 -3.20 -11.46
N LYS A 35 -0.21 -3.89 -12.54
CA LYS A 35 -0.74 -5.20 -12.92
C LYS A 35 -0.42 -6.25 -11.86
N GLU A 36 0.84 -6.39 -11.46
CA GLU A 36 1.28 -7.33 -10.41
C GLU A 36 0.51 -7.13 -9.10
N ARG A 37 0.34 -5.87 -8.67
CA ARG A 37 -0.47 -5.54 -7.48
C ARG A 37 -1.92 -5.98 -7.67
N LYS A 38 -2.51 -5.70 -8.84
CA LYS A 38 -3.91 -6.06 -9.12
C LYS A 38 -4.10 -7.58 -9.08
N GLU A 39 -3.18 -8.33 -9.70
CA GLU A 39 -3.20 -9.79 -9.69
C GLU A 39 -3.04 -10.33 -8.27
N PHE A 40 -2.03 -9.85 -7.53
CA PHE A 40 -1.82 -10.22 -6.12
C PHE A 40 -3.06 -9.97 -5.27
N VAL A 41 -3.64 -8.77 -5.32
CA VAL A 41 -4.87 -8.43 -4.57
C VAL A 41 -6.03 -9.33 -5.00
N THR A 42 -6.20 -9.57 -6.30
CA THR A 42 -7.33 -10.38 -6.82
C THR A 42 -7.24 -11.83 -6.36
N GLU A 43 -6.07 -12.46 -6.47
CA GLU A 43 -5.86 -13.83 -5.98
C GLU A 43 -6.03 -13.93 -4.48
N PHE A 44 -5.51 -12.94 -3.74
CA PHE A 44 -5.62 -12.91 -2.29
C PHE A 44 -7.08 -12.80 -1.84
N VAL A 45 -7.85 -11.90 -2.46
CA VAL A 45 -9.28 -11.72 -2.19
C VAL A 45 -10.06 -12.97 -2.54
N LYS A 46 -9.75 -13.63 -3.67
CA LYS A 46 -10.40 -14.90 -4.05
C LYS A 46 -10.26 -15.95 -2.94
N LYS A 47 -9.05 -16.09 -2.36
CA LYS A 47 -8.80 -17.01 -1.23
C LYS A 47 -9.54 -16.62 0.05
N LEU A 48 -9.67 -15.32 0.33
CA LEU A 48 -10.44 -14.86 1.48
C LEU A 48 -11.95 -15.08 1.29
N ASN A 49 -12.45 -14.85 0.09
CA ASN A 49 -13.87 -15.03 -0.22
C ASN A 49 -14.29 -16.51 -0.23
N SER A 50 -13.36 -17.46 -0.38
CA SER A 50 -13.65 -18.89 -0.25
C SER A 50 -13.70 -19.40 1.20
N PHE A 51 -13.54 -18.53 2.20
CA PHE A 51 -13.58 -18.91 3.63
C PHE A 51 -14.90 -19.58 4.01
N ASN A 52 -14.81 -20.66 4.78
CA ASN A 52 -15.93 -21.34 5.43
C ASN A 52 -15.91 -21.11 6.95
N GLU A 53 -17.08 -21.02 7.59
CA GLU A 53 -17.20 -20.77 9.04
C GLU A 53 -16.49 -21.79 9.94
N ASN A 54 -16.28 -23.01 9.45
CA ASN A 54 -15.56 -24.06 10.16
C ASN A 54 -14.03 -23.93 10.09
N GLU A 55 -13.53 -22.99 9.28
CA GLU A 55 -12.11 -22.76 9.10
C GLU A 55 -11.56 -21.73 10.09
N LYS A 56 -10.25 -21.79 10.31
CA LYS A 56 -9.56 -20.76 11.09
C LYS A 56 -9.53 -19.46 10.28
N ILE A 57 -9.77 -18.34 10.95
CA ILE A 57 -9.61 -17.01 10.37
C ILE A 57 -8.21 -16.89 9.74
N PRO A 58 -8.09 -16.47 8.47
CA PRO A 58 -6.81 -16.34 7.77
C PRO A 58 -5.78 -15.49 8.54
N SER A 59 -4.51 -15.89 8.47
CA SER A 59 -3.40 -15.24 9.21
C SER A 59 -3.30 -13.74 8.93
N PHE A 60 -3.64 -13.33 7.70
CA PHE A 60 -3.75 -11.96 7.22
C PHE A 60 -4.34 -11.00 8.24
N PHE A 61 -5.46 -11.37 8.89
CA PHE A 61 -6.14 -10.48 9.83
C PHE A 61 -5.35 -10.22 11.12
N TYR A 62 -4.37 -11.06 11.44
CA TYR A 62 -3.49 -10.93 12.61
C TYR A 62 -2.16 -10.24 12.29
N GLU A 63 -1.93 -9.84 11.03
CA GLU A 63 -0.68 -9.25 10.54
C GLU A 63 -0.77 -7.72 10.41
N HIS A 64 -0.50 -7.01 11.51
CA HIS A 64 -0.43 -5.55 11.56
C HIS A 64 0.68 -4.91 10.69
N ASP A 65 1.66 -5.70 10.22
CA ASP A 65 2.80 -5.27 9.39
C ASP A 65 2.71 -5.76 7.94
N PHE A 66 1.54 -6.28 7.51
CA PHE A 66 1.33 -6.84 6.18
C PHE A 66 1.74 -5.90 5.03
N ASP A 67 1.38 -4.62 5.13
CA ASP A 67 1.73 -3.61 4.13
C ASP A 67 3.26 -3.47 3.98
N ASP A 68 4.01 -3.56 5.10
CA ASP A 68 5.47 -3.44 5.08
C ASP A 68 6.15 -4.69 4.51
N LYS A 69 5.62 -5.88 4.84
CA LYS A 69 6.10 -7.16 4.30
C LYS A 69 5.90 -7.27 2.80
N ASN A 70 4.88 -6.60 2.27
CA ASN A 70 4.45 -6.69 0.88
C ASN A 70 4.75 -5.42 0.06
N LYS A 71 5.71 -4.59 0.50
CA LYS A 71 6.14 -3.36 -0.19
C LYS A 71 6.53 -3.53 -1.66
N LYS A 72 6.92 -4.73 -2.08
CA LYS A 72 7.23 -5.03 -3.49
C LYS A 72 6.06 -4.73 -4.43
N TYR A 73 4.81 -4.82 -3.94
CA TYR A 73 3.60 -4.50 -4.69
C TYR A 73 3.18 -3.03 -4.60
N TRP A 74 4.00 -2.16 -4.00
CA TRP A 74 3.74 -0.72 -4.00
C TRP A 74 4.19 -0.12 -5.34
N VAL A 75 3.28 0.61 -5.98
CA VAL A 75 3.51 1.21 -7.30
C VAL A 75 4.49 2.38 -7.23
N SER A 76 4.46 3.16 -6.14
CA SER A 76 5.36 4.29 -5.92
C SER A 76 5.73 4.42 -4.44
N ARG A 77 6.91 4.97 -4.17
CA ARG A 77 7.33 5.42 -2.83
C ARG A 77 6.66 6.73 -2.42
N HIS A 78 6.11 7.50 -3.37
CA HIS A 78 5.48 8.80 -3.12
C HIS A 78 3.95 8.68 -2.95
N SER A 79 3.34 7.62 -3.48
CA SER A 79 1.91 7.35 -3.37
C SER A 79 1.71 5.90 -2.91
N ALA A 80 2.11 5.59 -1.67
CA ALA A 80 1.81 4.25 -1.17
C ALA A 80 0.31 4.09 -1.04
N ILE A 81 -0.15 2.88 -1.32
CA ILE A 81 -1.53 2.46 -1.11
C ILE A 81 -1.47 1.32 -0.10
N SER A 82 -2.34 1.32 0.91
CA SER A 82 -2.40 0.20 1.86
C SER A 82 -2.95 -1.03 1.14
N LEU A 83 -2.15 -2.10 1.10
CA LEU A 83 -2.58 -3.39 0.56
C LEU A 83 -3.65 -4.01 1.45
N ARG A 84 -3.55 -3.85 2.78
CA ARG A 84 -4.59 -4.30 3.73
C ARG A 84 -5.94 -3.69 3.38
N LYS A 85 -5.99 -2.36 3.17
CA LYS A 85 -7.22 -1.65 2.76
C LYS A 85 -7.73 -2.19 1.42
N LEU A 86 -6.88 -2.23 0.40
CA LEU A 86 -7.26 -2.72 -0.94
C LEU A 86 -7.82 -4.15 -0.94
N ILE A 87 -7.26 -5.03 -0.10
CA ILE A 87 -7.73 -6.40 0.05
C ILE A 87 -9.07 -6.41 0.78
N ILE A 88 -9.16 -5.76 1.95
CA ILE A 88 -10.37 -5.78 2.79
C ILE A 88 -11.57 -5.14 2.08
N GLU A 89 -11.37 -4.05 1.35
CA GLU A 89 -12.43 -3.39 0.57
C GLU A 89 -13.07 -4.28 -0.51
N LYS A 90 -12.37 -5.35 -0.91
CA LYS A 90 -12.84 -6.28 -1.95
C LYS A 90 -13.35 -7.62 -1.38
N ILE A 91 -13.36 -7.77 -0.07
CA ILE A 91 -13.94 -8.96 0.56
C ILE A 91 -15.45 -8.80 0.54
N ASP A 92 -16.13 -9.80 -0.03
CA ASP A 92 -17.59 -9.87 -0.13
C ASP A 92 -18.16 -10.98 0.76
N ASN A 93 -17.28 -11.88 1.27
CA ASN A 93 -17.68 -12.92 2.20
C ASN A 93 -17.99 -12.32 3.58
N VAL A 94 -19.28 -12.02 3.80
CA VAL A 94 -19.82 -11.48 5.06
C VAL A 94 -19.57 -12.41 6.23
N THR A 95 -19.58 -13.73 6.02
CA THR A 95 -19.32 -14.72 7.07
C THR A 95 -17.89 -14.56 7.62
N LEU A 96 -16.90 -14.40 6.74
CA LEU A 96 -15.52 -14.12 7.13
C LEU A 96 -15.42 -12.79 7.91
N LEU A 97 -16.02 -11.71 7.39
CA LEU A 97 -15.96 -10.40 8.04
C LEU A 97 -16.57 -10.45 9.45
N LYS A 98 -17.73 -11.11 9.62
CA LYS A 98 -18.35 -11.35 10.93
C LYS A 98 -17.47 -12.20 11.84
N ALA A 99 -16.84 -13.26 11.32
CA ALA A 99 -15.93 -14.11 12.10
C ALA A 99 -14.73 -13.30 12.63
N VAL A 100 -14.15 -12.44 11.80
CA VAL A 100 -13.06 -11.54 12.20
C VAL A 100 -13.50 -10.59 13.33
N LEU A 101 -14.68 -9.98 13.23
CA LEU A 101 -15.18 -9.07 14.27
C LEU A 101 -15.54 -9.79 15.58
N LYS A 102 -15.98 -11.04 15.51
CA LYS A 102 -16.27 -11.89 16.68
C LYS A 102 -15.01 -12.47 17.34
N SER A 103 -13.87 -12.41 16.67
CA SER A 103 -12.61 -12.97 17.21
C SER A 103 -12.21 -12.31 18.53
N LYS A 104 -11.90 -13.13 19.53
CA LYS A 104 -11.39 -12.69 20.84
C LYS A 104 -9.91 -12.28 20.80
N SER A 105 -9.22 -12.51 19.69
CA SER A 105 -7.79 -12.25 19.58
C SER A 105 -7.49 -10.76 19.54
N ARG A 106 -6.76 -10.28 20.55
CA ARG A 106 -6.28 -8.88 20.63
C ARG A 106 -5.38 -8.49 19.45
N ARG A 107 -4.78 -9.46 18.76
CA ARG A 107 -3.88 -9.22 17.62
C ARG A 107 -4.57 -8.55 16.44
N ILE A 108 -5.85 -8.81 16.20
CA ILE A 108 -6.61 -8.21 15.08
C ILE A 108 -6.82 -6.71 15.30
N LYS A 109 -6.91 -6.29 16.56
CA LYS A 109 -7.06 -4.88 16.99
C LYS A 109 -5.71 -4.14 17.08
N LYS A 110 -4.59 -4.82 16.81
CA LYS A 110 -3.27 -4.22 16.89
C LYS A 110 -3.05 -3.29 15.70
N LYS A 111 -2.81 -2.01 15.98
CA LYS A 111 -2.41 -1.00 15.00
C LYS A 111 -0.93 -1.12 14.69
N LYS A 112 -0.51 -0.69 13.50
CA LYS A 112 0.90 -0.56 13.18
C LYS A 112 1.49 0.56 14.05
N ARG A 113 2.63 0.30 14.70
CA ARG A 113 3.33 1.36 15.44
C ARG A 113 3.93 2.34 14.42
N LYS A 114 3.66 3.63 14.59
CA LYS A 114 4.36 4.69 13.86
C LYS A 114 5.85 4.51 14.13
N LYS A 115 6.65 4.39 13.06
CA LYS A 115 8.10 4.39 13.20
C LYS A 115 8.50 5.80 13.63
N ARG A 116 9.19 5.93 14.76
CA ARG A 116 9.72 7.23 15.21
C ARG A 116 10.77 7.69 14.20
N GLU A 117 10.71 8.95 13.81
CA GLU A 117 11.77 9.60 13.05
C GLU A 117 13.08 9.49 13.83
N ARG A 118 14.09 8.87 13.23
CA ARG A 118 15.46 8.85 13.76
C ARG A 118 16.29 9.73 12.81
N GLY A 119 16.50 10.99 13.21
CA GLY A 119 17.27 11.97 12.44
C GLY A 119 16.48 12.68 11.32
N TYR A 120 17.19 13.28 10.36
CA TYR A 120 16.64 14.06 9.24
C TYR A 120 15.94 13.21 8.14
N PHE A 121 15.81 11.89 8.32
CA PHE A 121 15.16 11.03 7.34
C PHE A 121 13.65 11.00 7.58
N VAL A 122 12.90 11.53 6.61
CA VAL A 122 11.43 11.44 6.57
C VAL A 122 11.03 9.97 6.65
N VAL A 123 10.38 9.58 7.74
CA VAL A 123 9.91 8.22 7.90
C VAL A 123 8.67 8.04 7.03
N PHE A 124 8.79 7.15 6.05
CA PHE A 124 7.65 6.78 5.23
C PHE A 124 6.59 6.07 6.08
N ASN A 125 5.50 6.78 6.36
CA ASN A 125 4.34 6.27 7.05
C ASN A 125 3.47 5.49 6.06
N SER A 126 3.12 4.24 6.41
CA SER A 126 2.18 3.49 5.58
C SER A 126 0.81 4.17 5.66
N PRO A 127 0.10 4.35 4.53
CA PRO A 127 -1.28 4.79 4.56
C PRO A 127 -2.10 3.86 5.45
N PHE A 128 -3.13 4.41 6.13
CA PHE A 128 -4.05 3.66 6.98
C PHE A 128 -3.39 2.90 8.15
N GLN A 129 -2.23 3.35 8.60
CA GLN A 129 -1.51 2.73 9.73
C GLN A 129 -2.21 2.96 11.09
N GLU A 130 -2.99 4.03 11.19
CA GLU A 130 -3.83 4.40 12.32
C GLU A 130 -5.05 3.48 12.49
N TYR A 131 -5.35 2.67 11.47
CA TYR A 131 -6.42 1.66 11.47
C TYR A 131 -5.84 0.25 11.55
N SER A 132 -6.36 -0.52 12.50
CA SER A 132 -6.09 -1.96 12.60
C SER A 132 -6.89 -2.73 11.55
N ASN A 133 -6.58 -4.01 11.36
CA ASN A 133 -7.38 -4.86 10.47
C ASN A 133 -8.82 -5.00 10.98
N TYR A 134 -9.02 -4.98 12.29
CA TYR A 134 -10.35 -4.94 12.89
C TYR A 134 -11.15 -3.71 12.44
N ASP A 135 -10.52 -2.52 12.50
CA ASP A 135 -11.17 -1.26 12.11
C ASP A 135 -11.56 -1.28 10.63
N LEU A 136 -10.64 -1.70 9.76
CA LEU A 136 -10.89 -1.80 8.31
C LEU A 136 -12.01 -2.80 7.98
N VAL A 137 -12.06 -3.95 8.66
CA VAL A 137 -13.13 -4.93 8.48
C VAL A 137 -14.48 -4.39 8.95
N LYS A 138 -14.50 -3.67 10.08
CA LYS A 138 -15.72 -3.02 10.57
C LYS A 138 -16.27 -2.06 9.52
N PHE A 139 -15.42 -1.20 8.95
CA PHE A 139 -15.83 -0.27 7.90
C PHE A 139 -16.35 -0.99 6.65
N ARG A 140 -15.69 -2.07 6.22
CA ARG A 140 -16.16 -2.85 5.08
C ARG A 140 -17.54 -3.47 5.34
N LEU A 141 -17.76 -4.01 6.53
CA LEU A 141 -19.04 -4.62 6.86
C LEU A 141 -20.17 -3.59 6.90
N GLU A 142 -19.90 -2.40 7.43
CA GLU A 142 -20.82 -1.26 7.40
C GLU A 142 -21.09 -0.76 5.97
N GLU A 143 -20.09 -0.79 5.07
CA GLU A 143 -20.25 -0.46 3.65
C GLU A 143 -21.20 -1.45 2.96
N ILE A 144 -21.03 -2.75 3.21
CA ILE A 144 -21.88 -3.81 2.62
C ILE A 144 -23.33 -3.69 3.11
N TRP A 145 -23.55 -3.43 4.39
CA TRP A 145 -24.91 -3.37 4.95
C TRP A 145 -25.70 -2.11 4.60
N ASN A 146 -25.01 -1.02 4.28
CA ASN A 146 -25.65 0.26 3.96
C ASN A 146 -25.68 0.53 2.44
N ASP A 147 -25.62 -0.50 1.58
CA ASP A 147 -25.59 -0.39 0.12
C ASP A 147 -24.57 0.65 -0.40
N GLY A 148 -23.40 0.76 0.25
CA GLY A 148 -22.35 1.71 -0.10
C GLY A 148 -22.62 3.18 0.27
N SER A 149 -23.80 3.52 0.80
CA SER A 149 -24.20 4.91 1.10
C SER A 149 -23.42 5.54 2.26
N MET A 150 -23.11 4.77 3.31
CA MET A 150 -22.25 5.21 4.41
C MET A 150 -20.78 4.82 4.21
N GLY A 151 -20.50 3.82 3.38
CA GLY A 151 -19.19 3.17 3.34
C GLY A 151 -18.03 4.04 2.87
N LYS A 152 -18.23 5.09 2.06
CA LYS A 152 -17.14 6.04 1.70
C LYS A 152 -17.42 7.48 2.14
N ASN A 153 -18.67 7.73 2.55
CA ASN A 153 -19.18 9.04 2.97
C ASN A 153 -19.36 9.15 4.49
N ALA A 154 -19.19 8.07 5.25
CA ALA A 154 -19.26 8.11 6.70
C ALA A 154 -18.20 9.07 7.24
N PRO A 155 -18.52 9.87 8.29
CA PRO A 155 -17.61 10.86 8.86
C PRO A 155 -16.24 10.27 9.26
N ASN A 156 -16.22 8.98 9.60
CA ASN A 156 -15.04 8.27 10.09
C ASN A 156 -14.42 7.30 9.07
N TYR A 157 -14.91 7.27 7.81
CA TYR A 157 -14.34 6.37 6.82
C TYR A 157 -12.95 6.83 6.39
N PRO A 158 -11.97 5.92 6.28
CA PRO A 158 -10.63 6.30 5.89
C PRO A 158 -10.55 6.77 4.42
N LYS A 159 -10.38 8.07 4.18
CA LYS A 159 -10.13 8.62 2.84
C LYS A 159 -8.64 8.50 2.49
N GLU A 160 -8.35 8.24 1.21
CA GLU A 160 -6.97 8.35 0.72
C GLU A 160 -6.54 9.82 0.86
N GLY A 161 -5.40 10.08 1.50
CA GLY A 161 -4.87 11.44 1.61
C GLY A 161 -4.52 11.96 0.23
N ASN A 162 -5.05 13.13 -0.13
CA ASN A 162 -4.66 13.88 -1.33
C ASN A 162 -3.19 14.28 -1.27
#